data_AF-A0AAE6M483-F1
#
_entry.id   AF-A0AAE6M483-F1
#
_cell.length_a   1.000
_cell.length_b   1.000
_cell.length_c   1.000
_cell.angle_alpha   90.00
_cell.angle_beta   90.00
_cell.angle_gamma   90.00
#
_symmetry.space_group_name_H-M   'P 1'
#
loop_
_entity.id
_entity.type
_entity.pdbx_description
1 polymer ?
#
loop_
_entity_poly.entity_id
_entity_poly.type
_entity_poly.pdbx_seq_one_letter_code
_entity_poly.pdbx_strand_id
1 'polypeptide(L)'
;MLLFKRKQHASKEVEETVSQTAIETIQQENDDLLDKIEALKLDVSELTAENQRLTEQLTRSKYQRSLIKTSMGLGVLVISYGILNLINEDSRYTAIFLLIEAAFMFMMLRGDDK
;
A
#
# COMPACT_ATOMS: atom_id res chain seq x y z
N MET A 1 -46.51 4.83 -63.00
CA MET A 1 -45.30 5.40 -62.34
C MET A 1 -45.38 5.47 -60.80
N LEU A 2 -46.37 4.84 -60.13
CA LEU A 2 -46.57 4.98 -58.66
C LEU A 2 -45.87 3.90 -57.81
N LEU A 3 -45.40 2.80 -58.40
CA LEU A 3 -44.82 1.68 -57.66
C LEU A 3 -43.35 1.91 -57.24
N PHE A 4 -42.63 2.81 -57.90
CA PHE A 4 -41.23 3.12 -57.56
C PHE A 4 -41.09 3.99 -56.31
N LYS A 5 -42.07 4.87 -56.05
CA LYS A 5 -42.05 5.76 -54.87
C LYS A 5 -42.30 4.99 -53.57
N ARG A 6 -43.04 3.87 -53.62
CA ARG A 6 -43.35 3.04 -52.45
C ARG A 6 -42.19 2.13 -52.02
N LYS A 7 -41.38 1.63 -52.97
CA LYS A 7 -40.20 0.81 -52.67
C LYS A 7 -39.06 1.60 -52.02
N GLN A 8 -38.84 2.85 -52.43
CA GLN A 8 -37.80 3.69 -51.83
C GLN A 8 -38.09 4.10 -50.37
N HIS A 9 -39.36 4.23 -49.99
CA HIS A 9 -39.73 4.60 -48.61
C HIS A 9 -39.53 3.43 -47.64
N ALA A 10 -39.91 2.22 -48.05
CA ALA A 10 -39.72 1.01 -47.25
C ALA A 10 -38.23 0.64 -47.04
N SER A 11 -37.37 0.88 -48.04
CA SER A 11 -35.93 0.62 -47.90
C SER A 11 -35.22 1.61 -46.97
N LYS A 12 -35.67 2.87 -46.91
CA LYS A 12 -35.10 3.88 -46.00
C LYS A 12 -35.48 3.64 -44.54
N GLU A 13 -36.72 3.25 -44.27
CA GLU A 13 -37.17 2.88 -42.91
C GLU A 13 -36.44 1.62 -42.39
N VAL A 14 -36.11 0.67 -43.27
CA VAL A 14 -35.32 -0.53 -42.90
C VAL A 14 -33.83 -0.20 -42.67
N GLU A 15 -33.23 0.74 -43.40
CA GLU A 15 -31.86 1.20 -43.13
C GLU A 15 -31.76 2.05 -41.84
N GLU A 16 -32.74 2.92 -41.57
CA GLU A 16 -32.78 3.70 -40.33
C GLU A 16 -32.98 2.82 -39.09
N THR A 17 -33.83 1.80 -39.17
CA THR A 17 -34.06 0.85 -38.07
C THR A 17 -32.83 -0.01 -37.78
N VAL A 18 -32.09 -0.45 -38.80
CA VAL A 18 -30.81 -1.18 -38.64
C VAL A 18 -29.71 -0.28 -38.06
N SER A 19 -29.69 1.00 -38.44
CA SER A 19 -28.74 1.98 -37.89
C SER A 19 -29.08 2.35 -36.43
N GLN A 20 -30.37 2.45 -36.09
CA GLN A 20 -30.83 2.64 -34.71
C GLN A 20 -30.52 1.42 -33.84
N THR A 21 -30.74 0.20 -34.32
CA THR A 21 -30.37 -1.00 -33.56
C THR A 21 -28.87 -1.05 -33.31
N ALA A 22 -28.02 -0.73 -34.29
CA ALA A 22 -26.58 -0.67 -34.09
C ALA A 22 -26.15 0.41 -33.06
N ILE A 23 -26.83 1.56 -33.04
CA ILE A 23 -26.59 2.61 -32.05
C ILE A 23 -27.03 2.16 -30.65
N GLU A 24 -28.19 1.50 -30.53
CA GLU A 24 -28.66 0.93 -29.26
C GLU A 24 -27.70 -0.13 -28.73
N THR A 25 -27.17 -1.01 -29.59
CA THR A 25 -26.17 -2.01 -29.17
C THR A 25 -24.89 -1.34 -28.66
N ILE A 26 -24.40 -0.30 -29.35
CA ILE A 26 -23.20 0.44 -28.95
C ILE A 26 -23.45 1.23 -27.65
N GLN A 27 -24.65 1.77 -27.44
CA GLN A 27 -25.02 2.43 -26.19
C GLN A 27 -25.05 1.42 -25.04
N GLN A 28 -25.67 0.26 -25.25
CA GLN A 28 -25.73 -0.80 -24.26
C GLN A 28 -24.33 -1.36 -23.91
N GLU A 29 -23.45 -1.50 -24.90
CA GLU A 29 -22.05 -1.87 -24.66
C GLU A 29 -21.27 -0.80 -23.87
N ASN A 30 -21.52 0.49 -24.14
CA ASN A 30 -20.90 1.57 -23.37
C ASN A 30 -21.40 1.60 -21.92
N ASP A 31 -22.69 1.39 -21.70
CA ASP A 31 -23.27 1.33 -20.36
C ASP A 31 -22.68 0.14 -19.57
N ASP A 32 -22.56 -1.04 -20.19
CA ASP A 32 -21.97 -2.23 -19.57
C ASP A 32 -20.45 -2.07 -19.29
N LEU A 33 -19.74 -1.31 -20.13
CA LEU A 33 -18.33 -0.94 -19.88
C LEU A 33 -18.20 0.10 -18.76
N LEU A 34 -19.12 1.07 -18.68
CA LEU A 34 -19.18 2.06 -17.61
C LEU A 34 -19.40 1.37 -16.25
N ASP A 35 -20.36 0.44 -16.18
CA ASP A 35 -20.62 -0.35 -14.99
C ASP A 35 -19.40 -1.15 -14.56
N LYS A 36 -18.68 -1.77 -15.51
CA LYS A 36 -17.43 -2.48 -15.23
C LYS A 36 -16.34 -1.55 -14.71
N ILE A 37 -16.17 -0.37 -15.31
CA ILE A 37 -15.19 0.62 -14.85
C ILE A 37 -15.52 1.08 -13.43
N GLU A 38 -16.80 1.31 -13.13
CA GLU A 38 -17.23 1.72 -11.80
C GLU A 38 -16.98 0.62 -10.76
N ALA A 39 -17.29 -0.64 -11.09
CA ALA A 39 -16.98 -1.79 -10.25
C ALA A 39 -15.46 -1.92 -10.01
N LEU A 40 -14.64 -1.85 -11.07
CA LEU A 40 -13.18 -1.90 -10.98
C LEU A 40 -12.61 -0.75 -10.15
N LYS A 41 -13.19 0.45 -10.25
CA LYS A 41 -12.77 1.59 -9.43
C LYS A 41 -13.05 1.36 -7.95
N LEU A 42 -14.17 0.71 -7.64
CA LEU A 42 -14.56 0.34 -6.29
C LEU A 42 -13.60 -0.72 -5.72
N ASP A 43 -13.29 -1.74 -6.49
CA ASP A 43 -12.30 -2.77 -6.12
C ASP A 43 -10.91 -2.18 -5.89
N VAL A 44 -10.43 -1.31 -6.80
CA VAL A 44 -9.14 -0.63 -6.64
C VAL A 44 -9.13 0.25 -5.39
N SER A 45 -10.24 0.93 -5.10
CA SER A 45 -10.36 1.74 -3.89
C SER A 45 -10.29 0.88 -2.63
N GLU A 46 -10.96 -0.27 -2.61
CA GLU A 46 -10.92 -1.22 -1.49
C GLU A 46 -9.53 -1.81 -1.30
N LEU A 47 -8.90 -2.29 -2.37
CA LEU A 47 -7.53 -2.81 -2.37
C LEU A 47 -6.52 -1.76 -1.89
N THR A 48 -6.68 -0.49 -2.29
CA THR A 48 -5.81 0.60 -1.85
C THR A 48 -5.98 0.87 -0.35
N ALA A 49 -7.22 0.89 0.14
CA ALA A 49 -7.52 1.06 1.56
C ALA A 49 -6.96 -0.09 2.40
N GLU A 50 -7.05 -1.33 1.92
CA GLU A 50 -6.48 -2.49 2.60
C GLU A 50 -4.95 -2.45 2.61
N ASN A 51 -4.32 -2.09 1.48
CA ASN A 51 -2.86 -1.93 1.40
C ASN A 51 -2.36 -0.87 2.38
N GLN A 52 -3.07 0.26 2.48
CA GLN A 52 -2.75 1.32 3.42
C GLN A 52 -2.86 0.82 4.87
N ARG A 53 -3.94 0.10 5.20
CA ARG A 53 -4.13 -0.50 6.53
C ARG A 53 -3.01 -1.48 6.89
N LEU A 54 -2.64 -2.36 5.96
CA LEU A 54 -1.55 -3.33 6.15
C LEU A 54 -0.20 -2.62 6.32
N THR A 55 0.05 -1.57 5.53
CA THR A 55 1.27 -0.75 5.65
C THR A 55 1.33 -0.05 7.00
N GLU A 56 0.22 0.52 7.49
CA GLU A 56 0.16 1.14 8.81
C GLU A 56 0.40 0.11 9.93
N GLN A 57 -0.18 -1.08 9.84
CA GLN A 57 0.06 -2.16 10.80
C GLN A 57 1.52 -2.61 10.81
N LEU A 58 2.12 -2.77 9.62
CA LEU A 58 3.53 -3.15 9.47
C LEU A 58 4.44 -2.06 10.06
N THR A 59 4.16 -0.80 9.77
CA THR A 59 4.94 0.35 10.26
C THR A 59 4.84 0.46 11.77
N ARG A 60 3.63 0.28 12.33
CA ARG A 60 3.41 0.24 13.79
C ARG A 60 4.17 -0.91 14.44
N SER A 61 4.15 -2.11 13.85
CA SER A 61 4.89 -3.28 14.34
C SER A 61 6.40 -3.06 14.30
N LYS A 62 6.95 -2.53 13.20
CA LYS A 62 8.37 -2.17 13.08
C LYS A 62 8.78 -1.13 14.12
N TYR A 63 7.97 -0.09 14.32
CA TYR A 63 8.24 0.95 15.31
C TYR A 63 8.22 0.39 16.74
N GLN A 64 7.24 -0.45 17.08
CA GLN A 64 7.18 -1.14 18.37
C GLN A 64 8.40 -2.03 18.59
N ARG A 65 8.80 -2.80 17.57
CA ARG A 65 9.98 -3.68 17.65
C ARG A 65 11.26 -2.87 17.85
N SER A 66 11.40 -1.74 17.16
CA SER A 66 12.53 -0.82 17.33
C SER A 66 12.58 -0.20 18.73
N LEU A 67 11.42 0.25 19.26
CA LEU A 67 11.31 0.75 20.62
C LEU A 67 11.71 -0.30 21.67
N ILE A 68 11.20 -1.53 21.54
CA ILE A 68 11.53 -2.63 22.47
C ILE A 68 13.03 -2.89 22.47
N LYS A 69 13.65 -3.03 21.29
CA LYS A 69 15.10 -3.24 21.16
C LYS A 69 15.92 -2.10 21.77
N THR A 70 15.53 -0.85 21.50
CA THR A 70 16.20 0.33 22.04
C THR A 70 16.09 0.38 23.57
N SER A 71 14.90 0.07 24.12
CA SER A 71 14.67 0.02 25.57
C SER A 71 15.47 -1.10 26.25
N MET A 72 15.57 -2.27 25.63
CA MET A 72 16.43 -3.36 26.12
C MET A 72 17.89 -2.93 26.11
N GLY A 73 18.36 -2.35 25.02
CA GLY A 73 19.74 -1.91 24.91
C GLY A 73 20.12 -0.83 25.92
N LEU A 74 19.23 0.14 26.14
CA LEU A 74 19.40 1.15 27.18
C LEU A 74 19.45 0.50 28.58
N GLY A 75 18.61 -0.49 28.83
CA GLY A 75 18.60 -1.24 30.08
C GLY A 75 19.93 -1.96 30.34
N VAL A 76 20.50 -2.61 29.31
CA VAL A 76 21.80 -3.28 29.43
C VAL A 76 22.90 -2.25 29.74
N LEU A 77 22.97 -1.11 29.03
CA LEU A 77 23.95 -0.05 29.31
C LEU A 77 23.89 0.45 30.76
N VAL A 78 22.69 0.64 31.31
CA VAL A 78 22.50 1.10 32.69
C VAL A 78 23.00 0.05 33.68
N ILE A 79 22.73 -1.23 33.43
CA ILE A 79 23.20 -2.35 34.27
C ILE A 79 24.73 -2.46 34.17
N SER A 80 25.29 -2.44 32.96
CA SER A 80 26.73 -2.48 32.71
C SER A 80 27.45 -1.34 33.41
N TYR A 81 26.93 -0.11 33.32
CA TYR A 81 27.45 1.03 34.06
C TYR A 81 27.40 0.82 35.58
N GLY A 82 26.28 0.31 36.10
CA GLY A 82 26.12 0.00 37.52
C GLY A 82 27.18 -0.98 38.02
N ILE A 83 27.46 -2.05 37.27
CA ILE A 83 28.47 -3.05 37.61
C ILE A 83 29.88 -2.46 37.58
N LEU A 84 30.23 -1.74 36.51
CA LEU A 84 31.55 -1.09 36.34
C LEU A 84 31.81 -0.07 37.45
N ASN A 85 30.79 0.69 37.84
CA ASN A 85 30.88 1.64 38.94
C ASN A 85 31.04 0.93 40.30
N LEU A 86 30.44 -0.26 40.47
CA LEU A 86 30.54 -1.04 41.71
C LEU A 86 31.92 -1.70 41.89
N ILE A 87 32.61 -2.00 40.80
CA ILE A 87 33.99 -2.53 40.79
C ILE A 87 35.04 -1.40 40.90
N ASN A 88 34.58 -0.13 40.93
CA ASN A 88 35.44 1.05 41.07
C ASN A 88 36.47 1.18 39.93
N GLU A 89 36.06 0.81 38.72
CA GLU A 89 36.89 0.87 37.52
C GLU A 89 37.22 2.32 37.13
N ASP A 90 38.40 2.57 36.54
CA ASP A 90 38.76 3.92 36.06
C ASP A 90 37.73 4.38 35.02
N SER A 91 37.22 5.60 35.20
CA SER A 91 36.15 6.16 34.38
C SER A 91 36.45 6.14 32.88
N ARG A 92 37.73 6.15 32.49
CA ARG A 92 38.14 6.00 31.09
C ARG A 92 37.82 4.62 30.54
N TYR A 93 38.07 3.54 31.29
CA TYR A 93 37.75 2.18 30.84
C TYR A 93 36.24 1.93 30.85
N THR A 94 35.52 2.44 31.86
CA THR A 94 34.05 2.40 31.89
C THR A 94 33.45 3.03 30.64
N ALA A 95 33.91 4.23 30.25
CA ALA A 95 33.44 4.91 29.05
C ALA A 95 33.74 4.11 27.77
N ILE A 96 34.93 3.52 27.66
CA ILE A 96 35.32 2.70 26.50
C ILE A 96 34.43 1.44 26.40
N PHE A 97 34.18 0.74 27.51
CA PHE A 97 33.31 -0.45 27.52
C PHE A 97 31.88 -0.12 27.11
N LEU A 98 31.31 0.95 27.65
CA LEU A 98 29.96 1.40 27.29
C LEU A 98 29.86 1.84 25.82
N LEU A 99 30.92 2.45 25.26
CA LEU A 99 30.95 2.84 23.84
C LEU A 99 30.99 1.62 22.92
N ILE A 100 31.77 0.59 23.27
CA ILE A 100 31.81 -0.67 22.52
C ILE A 100 30.44 -1.35 22.56
N GLU A 101 29.83 -1.43 23.75
CA GLU A 101 28.49 -1.98 23.94
C GLU A 101 27.43 -1.22 23.13
N ALA A 102 27.46 0.11 23.17
CA ALA A 102 26.59 0.96 22.37
C ALA A 102 26.78 0.73 20.85
N ALA A 103 28.01 0.55 20.38
CA ALA A 103 28.31 0.27 18.99
C ALA A 103 27.71 -1.08 18.52
N PHE A 104 27.81 -2.13 19.35
CA PHE A 104 27.18 -3.43 19.07
C PHE A 104 25.67 -3.33 18.98
N MET A 105 25.04 -2.58 19.89
CA MET A 105 23.58 -2.38 19.85
C MET A 105 23.14 -1.60 18.62
N PHE A 106 23.88 -0.56 18.22
CA PHE A 106 23.62 0.19 16.99
C PHE A 106 23.73 -0.71 15.75
N MET A 107 24.72 -1.59 15.71
CA MET A 107 24.90 -2.56 14.63
C MET A 107 23.74 -3.56 14.57
N MET A 108 23.24 -4.01 15.73
CA MET A 108 22.11 -4.95 15.83
C MET A 108 20.76 -4.31 15.46
N LEU A 109 20.56 -3.03 15.80
CA LEU A 109 19.37 -2.25 15.43
C LEU A 109 19.29 -2.04 13.91
N ARG A 110 20.41 -1.76 13.27
CA ARG A 110 20.49 -1.45 11.83
C ARG A 110 20.31 -2.66 10.91
N GLY A 111 20.47 -3.88 11.44
CA GLY A 111 20.29 -5.13 10.69
C GLY A 111 18.85 -5.50 10.38
N ASP A 112 17.86 -4.83 11.00
CA ASP A 112 16.43 -5.17 10.91
C ASP A 112 15.67 -4.39 9.82
N ASP A 113 16.35 -3.41 9.19
CA ASP A 113 15.80 -2.54 8.13
C ASP A 113 16.02 -3.08 6.70
N LYS A 114 16.71 -4.22 6.56
CA LYS A 114 16.88 -4.95 5.29
C LYS A 114 15.95 -6.14 5.22
#